data_AF-A0A1G3UM77-F1
#
_entry.id   AF-A0A1G3UM77-F1
#
_cell.length_a   1.000
_cell.length_b   1.000
_cell.length_c   1.000
_cell.angle_alpha   90.00
_cell.angle_beta   90.00
_cell.angle_gamma   90.00
#
_symmetry.space_group_name_H-M   'P 1'
#
loop_
_entity.id
_entity.type
_entity.pdbx_description
1 polymer ?
#
loop_
_entity_poly.entity_id
_entity_poly.type
_entity_poly.pdbx_seq_one_letter_code
_entity_poly.pdbx_strand_id
1 'polypeptide(L)' 'KAVKQLSKLDKSISSSLLDGIEDFAKNPVLTKIKKLKTPFDGAYRLRIGDYRVVFYQEDNLMLISKIANRKDVYL' A
#
# COMPACT_ATOMS: atom_id res chain seq x y z
N LYS A 1 -3.68 -12.13 -0.39
CA LYS A 1 -2.89 -11.87 -1.63
C LYS A 1 -1.66 -11.00 -1.33
N ALA A 2 -1.81 -9.89 -0.58
CA ALA A 2 -0.71 -9.00 -0.18
C ALA A 2 0.46 -9.69 0.55
N VAL A 3 0.21 -10.59 1.51
CA VAL A 3 1.28 -11.32 2.22
C VAL A 3 2.18 -12.10 1.25
N LYS A 4 1.59 -12.79 0.26
CA LYS A 4 2.34 -13.51 -0.79
C LYS A 4 3.09 -12.58 -1.75
N GLN A 5 2.66 -11.32 -1.89
CA GLN A 5 3.36 -10.33 -2.70
C GLN A 5 4.57 -9.80 -1.94
N LEU A 6 4.39 -9.46 -0.67
CA LEU A 6 5.47 -9.04 0.22
C LEU A 6 6.55 -10.14 0.34
N SER A 7 6.14 -11.40 0.52
CA SER A 7 7.08 -12.52 0.66
C SER A 7 7.93 -12.80 -0.59
N LYS A 8 7.55 -12.26 -1.76
CA LYS A 8 8.31 -12.39 -3.00
C LYS A 8 9.34 -11.29 -3.20
N LEU A 9 9.31 -10.25 -2.38
CA LEU A 9 10.26 -9.14 -2.44
C LEU A 9 11.49 -9.45 -1.58
N ASP A 10 12.60 -8.80 -1.90
CA ASP A 10 13.80 -8.84 -1.06
C ASP A 10 13.48 -8.37 0.37
N LYS A 11 14.12 -8.99 1.36
CA LYS A 11 13.84 -8.72 2.78
C LYS A 11 13.93 -7.23 3.14
N SER A 12 14.92 -6.52 2.60
CA SER A 12 15.11 -5.08 2.83
C SER A 12 13.92 -4.26 2.32
N ILE A 13 13.40 -4.60 1.14
CA ILE A 13 12.24 -3.95 0.54
C ILE A 13 11.00 -4.24 1.37
N SER A 14 10.80 -5.51 1.75
CA SER A 14 9.68 -5.93 2.59
C SER A 14 9.68 -5.20 3.94
N SER A 15 10.83 -5.10 4.60
CA SER A 15 10.97 -4.34 5.85
C SER A 15 10.59 -2.88 5.66
N SER A 16 11.18 -2.22 4.66
CA SER A 16 10.90 -0.81 4.36
C SER A 16 9.42 -0.54 4.07
N LEU A 17 8.72 -1.52 3.48
CA LEU A 17 7.28 -1.42 3.22
C LEU A 17 6.47 -1.56 4.50
N LEU A 18 6.81 -2.51 5.37
CA LEU A 18 6.14 -2.70 6.65
C LEU A 18 6.31 -1.46 7.54
N ASP A 19 7.55 -0.95 7.64
CA ASP A 19 7.85 0.26 8.41
C ASP A 19 7.03 1.46 7.89
N GLY A 20 7.01 1.65 6.57
CA GLY A 20 6.22 2.73 5.96
C GLY A 20 4.71 2.58 6.11
N ILE A 21 4.19 1.36 6.20
CA ILE A 21 2.77 1.07 6.48
C ILE A 21 2.47 1.39 7.95
N GLU A 22 3.30 0.95 8.89
CA GLU A 22 3.13 1.22 10.31
C GLU A 22 3.21 2.72 10.62
N ASP A 23 4.18 3.41 10.04
CA ASP A 23 4.34 4.85 10.18
C ASP A 23 3.10 5.59 9.68
N PHE A 24 2.55 5.17 8.54
CA PHE A 24 1.32 5.76 8.01
C PHE A 24 0.11 5.46 8.90
N ALA A 25 0.00 4.25 9.44
CA ALA A 25 -1.09 3.89 10.33
C ALA A 25 -1.06 4.70 11.64
N LYS A 26 0.14 4.99 12.17
CA LYS A 26 0.33 5.84 13.36
C LYS A 26 0.12 7.32 13.05
N ASN A 27 0.65 7.79 11.93
CA ASN A 27 0.63 9.20 11.53
C ASN A 27 0.24 9.34 10.05
N PRO A 28 -1.06 9.40 9.71
CA PRO A 28 -1.52 9.45 8.33
C PRO A 28 -1.06 10.72 7.61
N VAL A 29 -0.20 10.55 6.59
CA VAL A 29 0.28 11.66 5.75
C VAL A 29 -0.52 11.73 4.45
N LEU A 30 -1.40 12.72 4.34
CA LEU A 30 -2.33 12.88 3.20
C LEU A 30 -1.62 12.98 1.84
N THR A 31 -0.40 13.54 1.78
CA THR A 31 0.36 13.67 0.53
C THR A 31 0.86 12.34 -0.02
N LYS A 32 0.96 11.30 0.81
CA LYS A 32 1.39 9.95 0.40
C LYS A 32 0.24 9.10 -0.13
N ILE A 33 -1.01 9.52 0.07
CA ILE A 33 -2.20 8.78 -0.37
C ILE A 33 -2.94 9.46 -1.51
N LYS A 34 -3.56 8.65 -2.37
CA LYS A 34 -4.55 9.11 -3.33
C LYS A 34 -5.68 8.09 -3.42
N LYS A 35 -6.93 8.56 -3.41
CA LYS A 35 -8.09 7.73 -3.74
C LYS A 35 -7.93 7.20 -5.17
N LEU A 36 -8.18 5.92 -5.37
CA LEU A 36 -8.19 5.31 -6.70
C LEU A 36 -9.52 5.62 -7.40
N LYS A 37 -9.48 5.63 -8.73
CA LYS A 37 -10.69 5.74 -9.57
C LYS A 37 -11.32 4.35 -9.73
N THR A 38 -12.57 4.32 -10.18
CA THR A 38 -13.28 3.10 -10.58
C THR A 38 -12.42 2.25 -11.53
N PRO A 39 -12.47 0.91 -11.46
CA PRO A 39 -13.41 0.06 -10.71
C PRO A 39 -13.05 -0.20 -9.23
N PHE A 40 -11.98 0.41 -8.71
CA PHE A 40 -11.53 0.22 -7.32
C PHE A 40 -12.23 1.17 -6.35
N ASP A 41 -13.56 1.22 -6.40
CA ASP A 41 -14.34 2.16 -5.58
C ASP A 41 -14.03 1.98 -4.09
N GLY A 42 -13.76 3.10 -3.41
CA GLY A 42 -13.38 3.12 -1.99
C GLY A 42 -11.92 2.79 -1.68
N ALA A 43 -11.11 2.37 -2.67
CA ALA A 43 -9.71 2.07 -2.44
C ALA A 43 -8.82 3.31 -2.44
N TYR A 44 -7.78 3.28 -1.62
CA TYR A 44 -6.70 4.24 -1.58
C TYR A 44 -5.40 3.57 -2.04
N ARG A 45 -4.48 4.39 -2.53
CA ARG A 45 -3.11 3.98 -2.82
C ARG A 45 -2.14 4.82 -2.00
N LEU A 46 -1.40 4.15 -1.12
CA LEU A 46 -0.28 4.70 -0.37
C LEU A 46 1.01 4.49 -1.16
N ARG A 47 1.84 5.53 -1.28
CA ARG A 47 3.16 5.46 -1.90
C ARG A 47 4.25 5.30 -0.84
N ILE A 48 5.07 4.27 -1.00
CA ILE A 48 6.28 4.04 -0.19
C ILE A 48 7.44 3.80 -1.16
N GLY A 49 8.28 4.83 -1.35
CA GLY A 49 9.34 4.81 -2.35
C GLY A 49 8.82 4.50 -3.77
N ASP A 50 9.27 3.37 -4.29
CA ASP A 50 8.90 2.84 -5.61
C ASP A 50 7.74 1.84 -5.57
N TYR A 51 7.11 1.62 -4.43
CA TYR A 51 5.99 0.70 -4.28
C TYR A 51 4.69 1.44 -4.00
N ARG A 52 3.60 0.75 -4.34
CA ARG A 52 2.23 1.18 -4.07
C ARG A 52 1.52 0.11 -3.26
N VAL A 53 0.95 0.54 -2.15
CA VAL A 53 0.10 -0.27 -1.29
C VAL A 53 -1.33 0.16 -1.56
N VAL A 54 -2.16 -0.75 -2.06
CA VAL A 54 -3.60 -0.53 -2.26
C VAL A 54 -4.31 -1.03 -1.02
N PHE A 55 -5.10 -0.16 -0.42
CA PHE A 55 -5.82 -0.47 0.82
C PHE A 55 -7.21 0.14 0.84
N TYR A 56 -8.06 -0.41 1.68
CA TYR A 56 -9.36 0.14 2.05
C TYR A 56 -9.29 0.56 3.51
N GLN A 57 -9.99 1.62 3.86
CA GLN A 57 -10.12 2.09 5.24
C GLN A 57 -11.56 1.89 5.68
N GLU A 58 -11.76 1.15 6.75
CA GLU A 58 -13.04 0.98 7.44
C GLU A 58 -12.82 1.29 8.92
N ASP A 59 -13.41 2.39 9.39
CA ASP A 59 -13.17 2.93 10.74
C ASP A 59 -11.67 3.04 11.08
N ASN A 60 -11.20 2.28 12.07
CA ASN A 60 -9.81 2.24 12.51
C ASN A 60 -9.01 1.09 11.88
N LEU A 61 -9.59 0.37 10.91
CA LEU A 61 -8.98 -0.78 10.27
C LEU A 61 -8.53 -0.46 8.84
N MET A 62 -7.29 -0.82 8.54
CA MET A 62 -6.69 -0.72 7.22
C MET A 62 -6.59 -2.11 6.58
N LEU A 63 -7.37 -2.35 5.52
CA LEU A 63 -7.33 -3.60 4.78
C LEU A 63 -6.44 -3.48 3.54
N ILE A 64 -5.26 -4.10 3.58
CA ILE A 64 -4.32 -4.10 2.45
C ILE A 64 -4.68 -5.20 1.45
N SER A 65 -5.05 -4.81 0.24
CA SER A 65 -5.47 -5.72 -0.82
C SER A 65 -4.34 -6.10 -1.79
N LYS A 66 -3.43 -5.16 -2.09
CA LYS A 66 -2.35 -5.34 -3.07
C LYS A 66 -1.10 -4.54 -2.68
N ILE A 67 0.07 -5.14 -2.89
CA ILE A 67 1.38 -4.47 -2.84
C ILE A 67 2.07 -4.73 -4.18
N ALA A 68 2.51 -3.67 -4.87
CA ALA A 68 3.15 -3.79 -6.17
C ALA A 68 4.15 -2.65 -6.43
N ASN A 69 5.18 -2.93 -7.23
CA ASN A 69 6.12 -1.91 -7.69
C ASN A 69 5.39 -0.91 -8.60
N ARG A 70 5.84 0.35 -8.62
CA ARG A 70 5.28 1.42 -9.45
C ARG A 70 5.23 1.06 -10.94
N LYS A 71 6.19 0.24 -11.40
CA LYS A 71 6.31 -0.23 -12.79
C LYS A 71 5.28 -1.31 -13.13
N ASP A 72 4.83 -2.06 -12.13
CA ASP A 72 3.91 -3.20 -12.30
C ASP A 72 2.44 -2.84 -11.98
N VAL A 73 2.16 -1.56 -11.74
CA VAL A 73 0.84 -1.05 -11.35
C VAL A 73 -0.01 -0.63 -12.57
N TYR A 74 0.51 -0.73 -13.79
CA TYR A 74 -0.24 -0.50 -15.03
C TYR A 74 -0.38 -1.77 -15.88
N LEU A 75 -0.64 -2.89 -15.23
CA LEU A 75 -1.39 -4.00 -15.84
C LEU A 75 -2.84 -3.91 -15.37
#